data_AF-A0A2S9G1N0-F1
#
_entry.id   AF-A0A2S9G1N0-F1
#
_cell.length_a   1.000
_cell.length_b   1.000
_cell.length_c   1.000
_cell.angle_alpha   90.00
_cell.angle_beta   90.00
_cell.angle_gamma   90.00
#
_symmetry.space_group_name_H-M   'P 1'
#
loop_
_entity.id
_entity.type
_entity.pdbx_description
1 polymer ?
#
loop_
_entity_poly.entity_id
_entity_poly.type
_entity_poly.pdbx_seq_one_letter_code
_entity_poly.pdbx_strand_id
1 'polypeptide(L)'
;AVVVVGQEFADHLEAIEDELSAAIVVIGTHDRWPSFDRWVSAHPAVDPGVVTGPDDLVLLMYTSGTTGLPKGVMLSNTNYVCKT
;
A
#
# COMPACT_ATOMS: atom_id res chain seq x y z
N ALA A 1 9.31 -0.26 5.83
CA ALA A 1 8.11 -0.28 4.98
C ALA A 1 6.95 0.39 5.71
N VAL A 2 5.98 0.93 4.99
CA VAL A 2 4.78 1.56 5.57
C VAL A 2 3.56 0.94 4.88
N VAL A 3 2.55 0.58 5.67
CA VAL A 3 1.23 0.18 5.18
C VAL A 3 0.30 1.36 5.39
N VAL A 4 -0.28 1.85 4.29
CA VAL A 4 -1.29 2.91 4.30
C VAL A 4 -2.63 2.27 3.99
N VAL A 5 -3.62 2.48 4.86
CA VAL A 5 -4.92 1.81 4.76
C VAL A 5 -6.08 2.80 4.99
N GLY A 6 -7.22 2.59 4.34
CA GLY A 6 -8.45 3.30 4.68
C GLY A 6 -8.97 2.88 6.07
N GLN A 7 -9.55 3.82 6.82
CA GLN A 7 -10.13 3.54 8.14
C GLN A 7 -11.17 2.41 8.12
N GLU A 8 -11.87 2.21 7.00
CA GLU A 8 -12.85 1.14 6.78
C GLU A 8 -12.23 -0.28 6.75
N PHE A 9 -10.90 -0.39 6.64
CA PHE A 9 -10.18 -1.67 6.66
C PHE A 9 -9.30 -1.84 7.90
N ALA A 10 -9.43 -0.97 8.91
CA ALA A 10 -8.61 -1.04 10.13
C ALA A 10 -8.69 -2.41 10.82
N ASP A 11 -9.90 -2.96 10.99
CA ASP A 11 -10.13 -4.28 11.58
C ASP A 11 -9.34 -5.40 10.88
N HIS A 12 -9.14 -5.28 9.56
CA HIS A 12 -8.37 -6.27 8.80
C HIS A 12 -6.86 -6.16 9.09
N LEU A 13 -6.35 -4.95 9.35
CA LEU A 13 -4.95 -4.79 9.77
C LEU A 13 -4.73 -5.28 11.20
N GLU A 14 -5.67 -5.06 12.12
CA GLU A 14 -5.55 -5.56 13.49
C GLU A 14 -5.39 -7.08 13.52
N ALA A 15 -6.10 -7.78 12.64
CA ALA A 15 -6.03 -9.23 12.53
C ALA A 15 -4.66 -9.78 12.08
N ILE A 16 -3.85 -8.97 11.40
CA ILE A 16 -2.55 -9.39 10.85
C ILE A 16 -1.37 -8.56 11.38
N GLU A 17 -1.59 -7.67 12.34
CA GLU A 17 -0.59 -6.69 12.79
C GLU A 17 0.70 -7.35 13.26
N ASP A 18 0.59 -8.46 13.99
CA ASP A 18 1.73 -9.23 14.50
C ASP A 18 2.56 -9.89 13.37
N GLU A 19 2.00 -10.01 12.17
CA GLU A 19 2.68 -10.53 10.98
C GLU A 19 3.37 -9.42 10.15
N LEU A 20 3.09 -8.14 10.46
CA LEU A 20 3.60 -7.01 9.69
C LEU A 20 4.91 -6.45 10.27
N SER A 21 5.94 -6.39 9.43
CA SER A 21 7.18 -5.66 9.72
C SER A 21 7.17 -4.25 9.11
N ALA A 22 6.07 -3.52 9.29
CA ALA A 22 5.84 -2.19 8.70
C ALA A 22 5.14 -1.25 9.68
N ALA A 23 5.42 0.06 9.56
CA ALA A 23 4.62 1.06 10.25
C ALA A 23 3.23 1.14 9.63
N ILE A 24 2.19 1.34 10.43
CA ILE A 24 0.81 1.45 9.99
C ILE A 24 0.37 2.93 10.02
N VAL A 25 -0.27 3.38 8.95
CA VAL A 25 -0.81 4.73 8.79
C VAL A 25 -2.22 4.63 8.21
N VAL A 26 -3.15 5.42 8.73
CA VAL A 26 -4.57 5.34 8.34
C VAL A 26 -5.00 6.58 7.54
N ILE A 27 -5.65 6.37 6.41
CA ILE A 27 -6.38 7.41 5.68
C ILE A 27 -7.71 7.61 6.41
N GLY A 28 -7.84 8.76 7.07
CA GLY A 28 -8.95 9.06 7.98
C GLY A 28 -8.47 9.22 9.43
N THR A 29 -9.36 8.98 10.39
CA THR A 29 -9.05 9.07 11.82
C THR A 29 -9.09 7.69 12.46
N HIS A 30 -8.11 7.38 13.30
CA HIS A 30 -8.04 6.14 14.05
C HIS A 30 -7.46 6.40 15.44
N ASP A 31 -7.90 5.63 16.45
CA ASP A 31 -7.48 5.85 17.84
C ASP A 31 -6.04 5.39 18.09
N ARG A 32 -5.62 4.32 17.41
CA ARG A 32 -4.35 3.64 17.66
C ARG A 32 -3.19 4.07 16.74
N TRP A 33 -3.49 4.41 15.49
CA TRP A 33 -2.47 4.64 14.45
C TRP A 33 -2.57 6.07 13.92
N PRO A 34 -1.45 6.70 13.52
CA PRO A 34 -1.45 8.07 13.03
C PRO A 34 -2.24 8.20 11.73
N SER A 35 -2.91 9.35 11.57
CA SER A 35 -3.54 9.71 10.30
C SER A 35 -2.50 9.99 9.21
N PHE A 36 -2.85 9.68 7.97
CA PHE A 36 -2.01 9.87 6.79
C PHE A 36 -1.58 11.32 6.64
N ASP A 37 -2.50 12.28 6.77
CA ASP A 37 -2.18 13.71 6.63
C ASP A 37 -1.16 14.19 7.67
N ARG A 38 -1.29 13.72 8.91
CA ARG A 38 -0.34 14.02 9.99
C ARG A 38 1.01 13.40 9.71
N TRP A 39 1.03 12.15 9.26
CA TRP A 39 2.26 11.43 8.96
C TRP A 39 3.02 12.07 7.80
N VAL A 40 2.34 12.40 6.69
CA VAL A 40 2.95 13.10 5.54
C VAL A 40 3.49 14.47 5.93
N SER A 41 2.72 15.25 6.71
CA SER A 41 3.13 16.61 7.12
C SER A 41 4.36 16.64 8.03
N ALA A 42 4.70 15.51 8.67
CA ALA A 42 5.91 15.37 9.47
C ALA A 42 7.18 15.13 8.64
N HIS A 43 7.06 14.92 7.32
CA HIS A 43 8.18 14.67 6.41
C HIS A 43 8.43 15.86 5.48
N PRO A 44 9.68 16.01 4.97
CA PRO A 44 9.99 17.07 4.01
C PRO A 44 9.17 16.95 2.72
N ALA A 45 8.60 18.06 2.27
CA ALA A 45 7.90 18.17 0.98
C ALA A 45 8.89 18.35 -0.18
N VAL A 46 9.86 17.45 -0.29
CA VAL A 46 10.85 17.42 -1.37
C VAL A 46 10.77 16.10 -2.12
N ASP A 47 11.14 16.12 -3.40
CA ASP A 47 11.29 14.89 -4.16
C ASP A 47 12.36 14.00 -3.49
N PRO A 48 12.02 12.76 -3.09
CA PRO A 48 12.98 11.85 -2.48
C PRO A 48 14.06 11.37 -3.47
N GLY A 49 13.93 11.66 -4.76
CA GLY A 49 14.93 11.31 -5.78
C GLY A 49 15.07 9.81 -6.02
N VAL A 50 13.99 9.06 -5.75
CA VAL A 50 13.98 7.60 -5.93
C VAL A 50 13.88 7.28 -7.42
N VAL A 51 14.89 6.58 -7.94
CA VAL A 51 14.89 6.09 -9.33
C VAL A 51 14.18 4.75 -9.39
N THR A 52 13.15 4.64 -10.22
CA THR A 52 12.43 3.38 -10.49
C THR A 52 12.77 2.83 -11.88
N GLY A 53 12.90 1.52 -11.99
CA GLY A 53 13.13 0.78 -13.23
C GLY A 53 11.84 0.33 -13.94
N PRO A 54 11.94 -0.06 -15.23
CA PRO A 54 10.80 -0.54 -16.02
C PRO A 54 10.15 -1.83 -15.47
N ASP A 55 10.93 -2.66 -14.78
CA ASP A 55 10.46 -3.93 -14.21
C ASP A 55 10.02 -3.81 -12.75
N ASP A 56 10.21 -2.64 -12.12
CA ASP A 56 9.74 -2.41 -10.76
C ASP A 56 8.21 -2.50 -10.70
N LEU A 57 7.72 -3.17 -9.66
CA LEU A 57 6.30 -3.33 -9.42
C LEU A 57 5.66 -2.02 -8.98
N VAL A 58 4.58 -1.63 -9.65
CA VAL A 58 3.78 -0.44 -9.32
C VAL A 58 2.44 -0.80 -8.68
N LEU A 59 1.92 -2.00 -8.97
CA LEU A 59 0.61 -2.42 -8.47
C LEU A 59 0.52 -3.94 -8.31
N LEU A 60 -0.08 -4.38 -7.20
CA LEU A 60 -0.50 -5.76 -6.97
C LEU A 60 -2.02 -5.80 -6.84
N MET A 61 -2.73 -6.32 -7.84
CA MET A 61 -4.19 -6.45 -7.80
C MET A 61 -4.61 -7.87 -7.48
N TYR A 62 -5.53 -8.03 -6.54
CA TYR A 62 -6.11 -9.33 -6.23
C TYR A 62 -7.31 -9.62 -7.14
N THR A 63 -7.35 -10.83 -7.69
CA THR A 63 -8.45 -11.29 -8.54
C THR A 63 -9.13 -12.49 -7.90
N SER A 64 -10.47 -12.52 -7.96
CA SER A 64 -11.34 -13.51 -7.29
C SER A 64 -11.38 -14.88 -7.99
N GLY A 65 -10.27 -15.31 -8.61
CA GLY A 65 -10.22 -16.48 -9.50
C GLY A 65 -11.10 -17.66 -9.06
N THR A 66 -11.74 -18.33 -10.02
CA THR A 66 -12.84 -19.30 -9.79
C THR A 66 -12.49 -20.56 -8.99
N THR A 67 -11.21 -20.74 -8.63
CA THR A 67 -10.72 -21.85 -7.80
C THR A 67 -9.61 -21.34 -6.86
N GLY A 68 -9.81 -21.46 -5.54
CA GLY A 68 -8.80 -21.19 -4.51
C GLY A 68 -8.79 -19.76 -3.93
N LEU A 69 -7.69 -19.43 -3.25
CA LEU A 69 -7.46 -18.08 -2.68
C LEU A 69 -7.28 -17.03 -3.79
N PRO A 70 -7.61 -15.76 -3.53
CA PRO A 70 -7.34 -14.67 -4.46
C PRO A 70 -5.88 -14.64 -4.91
N LYS A 71 -5.66 -14.43 -6.21
CA LYS A 71 -4.32 -14.38 -6.80
C LYS A 71 -3.89 -12.92 -6.95
N GLY A 72 -2.66 -12.61 -6.52
CA GLY A 72 -2.04 -11.30 -6.72
C GLY A 72 -1.42 -11.18 -8.12
N VAL A 73 -2.00 -10.31 -8.94
CA VAL A 73 -1.48 -9.95 -10.26
C VAL A 73 -0.47 -8.82 -10.10
N MET A 74 0.80 -9.13 -10.34
CA MET A 74 1.91 -8.17 -10.32
C MET A 74 1.95 -7.36 -11.61
N LEU A 75 1.92 -6.04 -11.50
CA LEU A 75 2.08 -5.11 -12.62
C LEU A 75 3.34 -4.27 -12.41
N SER A 76 4.25 -4.35 -13.37
CA SER A 76 5.43 -3.49 -13.45
C SER A 76 5.13 -2.17 -14.14
N ASN A 77 6.03 -1.19 -14.01
CA ASN A 77 5.96 0.09 -14.73
C ASN A 77 5.72 -0.08 -16.23
N THR A 78 6.48 -0.95 -16.90
CA THR A 78 6.31 -1.20 -18.36
C THR A 78 4.91 -1.73 -18.68
N ASN A 79 4.44 -2.76 -17.96
CA ASN A 79 3.13 -3.34 -18.22
C ASN A 79 2.01 -2.31 -17.99
N TYR A 80 2.13 -1.50 -16.94
CA TYR A 80 1.14 -0.49 -16.60
C TYR A 80 1.05 0.62 -17.66
N VAL A 81 2.19 1.14 -18.13
CA VAL A 81 2.25 2.24 -19.13
C VAL A 81 1.80 1.77 -20.52
N CYS A 82 2.15 0.55 -20.93
CA CYS A 82 1.78 0.02 -22.24
C CYS A 82 0.30 -0.38 -22.38
N LYS A 83 -0.52 -0.22 -21.33
CA LYS A 83 -1.95 -0.59 -21.32
C LYS A 83 -2.87 0.52 -21.86
N THR A 84 -2.33 1.42 -22.68
CA THR A 84 -3.05 2.52 -23.35
C THR A 84 -3.25 2.18 -24.83
#